data_AF-B4CZ01-F1
#
_entry.id   AF-B4CZ01-F1
#
_cell.length_a   1.000
_cell.length_b   1.000
_cell.length_c   1.000
_cell.angle_alpha   90.00
_cell.angle_beta   90.00
_cell.angle_gamma   90.00
#
_symmetry.space_group_name_H-M   'P 1'
#
loop_
_entity.id
_entity.type
_entity.pdbx_description
1 polymer ?
#
loop_
_entity_poly.entity_id
_entity_poly.type
_entity_poly.pdbx_seq_one_letter_code
_entity_poly.pdbx_strand_id
1 'polypeptide(L)'
;MMKFHLPILLAVLLSTAAVASADESLLDKSKTRELSTGEQGMFGPKSHGLHYDPRMIRAAQIARQRAHPHMTWHCWAYVKDALVAADVIKSRPTSAWAREAGDELTRNYGFKELSIKNPYKAPVGAVIVYGGPDAGHVEIRTESGFVSDFVSPSAYPRPVIGIYVKPA
;
A
#
# COMPACT_ATOMS: atom_id res chain seq x y z
N MET A 1 11.18 -3.47 -73.75
CA MET A 1 10.16 -4.44 -73.28
C MET A 1 10.40 -4.70 -71.80
N MET A 2 9.32 -4.66 -71.01
CA MET A 2 9.19 -5.25 -69.66
C MET A 2 10.01 -4.59 -68.53
N LYS A 3 9.51 -4.33 -67.32
CA LYS A 3 8.20 -4.53 -66.67
C LYS A 3 8.17 -3.58 -65.46
N PHE A 4 7.04 -2.90 -65.26
CA PHE A 4 6.68 -2.24 -64.00
C PHE A 4 6.61 -3.28 -62.88
N HIS A 5 7.17 -2.99 -61.71
CA HIS A 5 6.65 -3.48 -60.42
C HIS A 5 7.02 -2.51 -59.29
N LEU A 6 6.05 -1.68 -58.93
CA LEU A 6 5.88 -1.14 -57.58
C LEU A 6 5.51 -2.28 -56.64
N PRO A 7 6.08 -2.36 -55.42
CA PRO A 7 5.17 -2.42 -54.29
C PRO A 7 5.62 -1.67 -53.02
N ILE A 8 4.60 -1.05 -52.41
CA ILE A 8 4.25 -1.16 -50.98
C ILE A 8 5.01 -0.27 -49.98
N LEU A 9 4.28 0.77 -49.56
CA LEU A 9 4.38 1.50 -48.30
C LEU A 9 4.66 0.58 -47.11
N LEU A 10 5.61 0.96 -46.26
CA LEU A 10 5.57 0.63 -44.83
C LEU A 10 5.92 1.90 -44.04
N ALA A 11 4.89 2.69 -43.73
CA ALA A 11 5.01 3.79 -42.79
C ALA A 11 5.07 3.21 -41.36
N VAL A 12 6.27 3.23 -40.77
CA VAL A 12 6.46 2.89 -39.36
C VAL A 12 5.96 4.06 -38.53
N LEU A 13 4.71 3.98 -38.08
CA LEU A 13 4.16 4.84 -37.05
C LEU A 13 4.78 4.43 -35.71
N LEU A 14 5.79 5.18 -35.25
CA LEU A 14 6.23 5.15 -33.87
C LEU A 14 5.13 5.77 -33.00
N SER A 15 4.22 4.94 -32.49
CA SER A 15 3.33 5.32 -31.41
C SER A 15 4.15 5.40 -30.12
N THR A 16 4.65 6.60 -29.79
CA THR A 16 5.10 6.90 -28.44
C THR A 16 3.87 6.94 -27.54
N ALA A 17 3.54 5.80 -26.93
CA ALA A 17 2.60 5.76 -25.82
C ALA A 17 3.17 6.65 -24.71
N ALA A 18 2.47 7.72 -24.40
CA ALA A 18 2.76 8.58 -23.28
C ALA A 18 2.85 7.73 -22.02
N VAL A 19 4.02 7.70 -21.40
CA VAL A 19 4.21 7.17 -20.04
C VAL A 19 3.43 8.10 -19.13
N ALA A 20 2.22 7.67 -18.76
CA ALA A 20 1.40 8.37 -17.78
C ALA A 20 2.16 8.36 -16.44
N SER A 21 2.52 9.57 -16.00
CA SER A 21 3.21 9.83 -14.74
C SER A 21 2.41 9.28 -13.56
N ALA A 22 3.04 8.44 -12.74
CA ALA A 22 2.49 7.83 -11.53
C ALA A 22 2.45 8.82 -10.35
N ASP A 23 1.75 9.95 -10.54
CA ASP A 23 1.60 11.00 -9.52
C ASP A 23 0.17 11.52 -9.39
N GLU A 24 -0.83 10.69 -9.74
CA GLU A 24 -2.20 10.95 -9.26
C GLU A 24 -2.37 10.33 -7.88
N SER A 25 -2.20 11.15 -6.85
CA SER A 25 -2.95 10.90 -5.64
C SER A 25 -4.43 10.73 -6.00
N LEU A 26 -4.97 9.54 -5.75
CA LEU A 26 -6.39 9.22 -5.90
C LEU A 26 -7.25 9.89 -4.80
N LEU A 27 -6.77 10.98 -4.20
CA LEU A 27 -7.61 11.83 -3.36
C LEU A 27 -8.57 12.62 -4.26
N ASP A 28 -9.75 12.04 -4.46
CA ASP A 28 -10.92 12.81 -4.82
C ASP A 28 -11.28 13.71 -3.62
N LYS A 29 -10.77 14.95 -3.63
CA LYS A 29 -11.00 15.94 -2.56
C LYS A 29 -12.49 16.14 -2.26
N SER A 30 -13.38 15.88 -3.23
CA SER A 30 -14.83 16.02 -3.07
C SER A 30 -15.48 14.84 -2.30
N LYS A 31 -14.84 13.67 -2.30
CA LYS A 31 -15.25 12.48 -1.54
C LYS A 31 -14.42 12.25 -0.29
N THR A 32 -13.35 13.04 -0.13
CA THR A 32 -12.49 12.96 1.04
C THR A 32 -13.13 13.76 2.16
N ARG A 33 -13.67 13.05 3.16
CA ARG A 33 -14.05 13.70 4.41
C ARG A 33 -12.77 13.97 5.19
N GLU A 34 -12.47 15.23 5.45
CA GLU A 34 -11.44 15.57 6.43
C GLU A 34 -11.77 14.85 7.73
N LEU A 35 -10.78 14.15 8.29
CA LEU A 35 -10.92 13.55 9.61
C LEU A 35 -11.31 14.68 10.57
N SER A 36 -12.38 14.49 11.33
CA SER A 36 -12.78 15.49 12.33
C SER A 36 -11.66 15.69 13.35
N THR A 37 -11.60 16.83 14.03
CA THR A 37 -10.60 17.08 15.09
C THR A 37 -10.59 15.98 16.16
N GLY A 38 -11.74 15.35 16.44
CA GLY A 38 -11.85 14.19 17.33
C GLY A 38 -11.22 12.90 16.76
N GLU A 39 -11.34 12.68 15.45
CA GLU A 39 -10.67 11.57 14.76
C GLU A 39 -9.18 11.83 14.61
N GLN A 40 -8.77 13.03 14.23
CA GLN A 40 -7.37 13.47 14.22
C GLN A 40 -6.74 13.29 15.62
N GLY A 41 -7.48 13.58 16.68
CA GLY A 41 -7.08 13.33 18.08
C GLY A 41 -7.03 11.86 18.48
N MET A 42 -7.89 10.99 17.90
CA MET A 42 -7.83 9.54 18.11
C MET A 42 -6.54 8.93 17.55
N PHE A 43 -6.01 9.45 16.44
CA PHE A 43 -4.86 8.87 15.75
C PHE A 43 -3.49 9.25 16.35
N GLY A 44 -3.52 9.95 17.48
CA GLY A 44 -2.38 10.25 18.32
C GLY A 44 -1.40 11.26 17.72
N PRO A 45 -0.53 11.85 18.56
CA PRO A 45 0.44 12.87 18.15
C PRO A 45 1.48 12.39 17.11
N LYS A 46 1.53 11.07 16.81
CA LYS A 46 2.51 10.46 15.89
C LYS A 46 2.10 10.46 14.42
N SER A 47 0.89 10.93 14.08
CA SER A 47 0.45 11.13 12.68
C SER A 47 0.80 12.54 12.14
N HIS A 48 1.18 13.48 13.02
CA HIS A 48 1.49 14.85 12.65
C HIS A 48 2.79 14.96 11.83
N GLY A 49 2.70 15.58 10.65
CA GLY A 49 3.86 16.03 9.84
C GLY A 49 4.17 15.21 8.58
N LEU A 50 3.50 14.07 8.35
CA LEU A 50 3.57 13.33 7.09
C LEU A 50 2.24 13.47 6.34
N HIS A 51 2.28 13.98 5.11
CA HIS A 51 1.12 14.07 4.22
C HIS A 51 0.90 12.71 3.54
N TYR A 52 0.16 11.81 4.19
CA TYR A 52 -0.23 10.51 3.65
C TYR A 52 -1.74 10.32 3.72
N ASP A 53 -2.25 9.40 2.91
CA ASP A 53 -3.67 9.13 2.74
C ASP A 53 -4.31 8.71 4.08
N PRO A 54 -5.24 9.51 4.65
CA PRO A 54 -5.86 9.21 5.94
C PRO A 54 -6.70 7.92 5.90
N ARG A 55 -7.09 7.43 4.72
CA ARG A 55 -7.79 6.14 4.57
C ARG A 55 -6.92 4.96 5.02
N MET A 56 -5.60 5.10 5.08
CA MET A 56 -4.71 4.06 5.61
C MET A 56 -4.99 3.76 7.09
N ILE A 57 -5.41 4.76 7.84
CA ILE A 57 -5.83 4.60 9.23
C ILE A 57 -7.13 3.78 9.29
N ARG A 58 -8.08 4.06 8.39
CA ARG A 58 -9.30 3.27 8.23
C ARG A 58 -8.99 1.82 7.84
N ALA A 59 -7.96 1.57 7.02
CA ALA A 59 -7.49 0.21 6.73
C ALA A 59 -7.02 -0.52 7.98
N ALA A 60 -6.25 0.14 8.85
CA ALA A 60 -5.84 -0.43 10.15
C ALA A 60 -7.05 -0.81 11.02
N GLN A 61 -8.09 0.04 11.06
CA GLN A 61 -9.32 -0.23 11.80
C GLN A 61 -10.09 -1.42 11.24
N ILE A 62 -10.24 -1.51 9.91
CA ILE A 62 -10.90 -2.63 9.24
C ILE A 62 -10.14 -3.93 9.50
N ALA A 63 -8.81 -3.92 9.38
CA ALA A 63 -7.99 -5.08 9.69
C ALA A 63 -8.20 -5.52 11.15
N ARG A 64 -8.23 -4.58 12.11
CA ARG A 64 -8.50 -4.87 13.52
C ARG A 64 -9.88 -5.45 13.77
N GLN A 65 -10.90 -4.95 13.09
CA GLN A 65 -12.27 -5.47 13.21
C GLN A 65 -12.42 -6.89 12.65
N ARG A 66 -11.61 -7.24 11.64
CA ARG A 66 -11.61 -8.56 10.99
C ARG A 66 -10.58 -9.52 11.58
N ALA A 67 -9.73 -9.05 12.48
CA ALA A 67 -8.63 -9.82 13.03
C ALA A 67 -9.15 -11.03 13.84
N HIS A 68 -8.43 -12.13 13.70
CA HIS A 68 -8.65 -13.33 14.49
C HIS A 68 -8.04 -13.19 15.89
N PRO A 69 -8.50 -14.02 16.85
CA PRO A 69 -7.88 -14.08 18.18
C PRO A 69 -6.42 -14.56 18.17
N HIS A 70 -5.97 -15.22 17.09
CA HIS A 70 -4.63 -15.76 16.93
C HIS A 70 -4.17 -15.64 15.47
N MET A 71 -2.85 -15.73 15.24
CA MET A 71 -2.28 -15.72 13.89
C MET A 71 -2.75 -16.91 13.05
N THR A 72 -3.11 -16.65 11.80
CA THR A 72 -3.63 -17.65 10.85
C THR A 72 -2.72 -17.87 9.65
N TRP A 73 -1.56 -17.20 9.59
CA TRP A 73 -0.61 -17.23 8.47
C TRP A 73 -1.13 -16.62 7.17
N HIS A 74 -2.19 -15.81 7.23
CA HIS A 74 -2.80 -15.14 6.08
C HIS A 74 -2.62 -13.61 6.14
N CYS A 75 -1.59 -13.13 6.86
CA CYS A 75 -1.35 -11.71 7.13
C CYS A 75 -1.49 -10.84 5.87
N TRP A 76 -0.85 -11.21 4.77
CA TRP A 76 -0.90 -10.41 3.55
C TRP A 76 -2.28 -10.38 2.91
N ALA A 77 -3.02 -11.49 2.93
CA ALA A 77 -4.39 -11.52 2.41
C ALA A 77 -5.30 -10.55 3.18
N TYR A 78 -5.17 -10.51 4.50
CA TYR A 78 -5.95 -9.62 5.37
C TYR A 78 -5.62 -8.14 5.14
N VAL A 79 -4.34 -7.81 5.00
CA VAL A 79 -3.91 -6.44 4.74
C VAL A 79 -4.43 -5.96 3.37
N LYS A 80 -4.36 -6.79 2.33
CA LYS A 80 -4.95 -6.47 1.02
C LYS A 80 -6.42 -6.13 1.12
N ASP A 81 -7.20 -6.98 1.79
CA ASP A 81 -8.65 -6.82 1.91
C ASP A 81 -9.01 -5.57 2.71
N ALA A 82 -8.19 -5.23 3.71
CA ALA A 82 -8.35 -4.01 4.48
C ALA A 82 -8.03 -2.75 3.66
N LEU A 83 -6.95 -2.76 2.86
CA LEU A 83 -6.58 -1.63 1.99
C LEU A 83 -7.65 -1.37 0.90
N VAL A 84 -8.20 -2.42 0.30
CA VAL A 84 -9.30 -2.32 -0.67
C VAL A 84 -10.57 -1.81 0.02
N ALA A 85 -10.97 -2.41 1.15
CA ALA A 85 -12.18 -2.01 1.87
C ALA A 85 -12.10 -0.58 2.43
N ALA A 86 -10.89 -0.08 2.67
CA ALA A 86 -10.62 1.30 3.08
C ALA A 86 -10.63 2.30 1.92
N ASP A 87 -10.69 1.83 0.67
CA ASP A 87 -10.53 2.63 -0.55
C ASP A 87 -9.14 3.30 -0.68
N VAL A 88 -8.10 2.75 -0.04
CA VAL A 88 -6.71 3.20 -0.23
C VAL A 88 -6.21 2.77 -1.62
N ILE A 89 -6.67 1.60 -2.09
CA ILE A 89 -6.35 1.02 -3.39
C ILE A 89 -7.63 0.54 -4.07
N LYS A 90 -7.68 0.66 -5.41
CA LYS A 90 -8.88 0.35 -6.20
C LYS A 90 -9.03 -1.13 -6.56
N SER A 91 -7.91 -1.87 -6.54
CA SER A 91 -7.89 -3.30 -6.84
C SER A 91 -7.03 -4.04 -5.84
N ARG A 92 -7.32 -5.34 -5.67
CA ARG A 92 -6.63 -6.19 -4.71
C ARG A 92 -5.23 -6.56 -5.25
N PRO A 93 -4.16 -6.39 -4.46
CA PRO A 93 -2.82 -6.85 -4.81
C PRO A 93 -2.77 -8.37 -5.06
N THR A 94 -1.92 -8.79 -6.00
CA THR A 94 -1.89 -10.14 -6.56
C THR A 94 -0.71 -10.98 -6.07
N SER A 95 0.36 -10.36 -5.57
CA SER A 95 1.55 -11.06 -5.05
C SER A 95 1.18 -12.12 -4.02
N ALA A 96 1.81 -13.30 -4.10
CA ALA A 96 1.48 -14.38 -3.19
C ALA A 96 2.12 -14.16 -1.81
N TRP A 97 3.36 -13.64 -1.79
CA TRP A 97 4.17 -13.58 -0.58
C TRP A 97 4.13 -12.21 0.07
N ALA A 98 4.11 -12.20 1.40
CA ALA A 98 4.08 -10.99 2.20
C ALA A 98 5.32 -10.11 1.95
N ARG A 99 6.50 -10.74 1.78
CA ARG A 99 7.76 -10.03 1.46
C ARG A 99 7.73 -9.26 0.13
N GLU A 100 6.85 -9.61 -0.79
CA GLU A 100 6.68 -8.94 -2.10
C GLU A 100 5.76 -7.73 -2.01
N ALA A 101 5.07 -7.53 -0.88
CA ALA A 101 4.11 -6.46 -0.70
C ALA A 101 4.70 -5.08 -0.97
N GLY A 102 5.92 -4.81 -0.51
CA GLY A 102 6.58 -3.52 -0.71
C GLY A 102 6.78 -3.17 -2.18
N ASP A 103 7.35 -4.10 -2.94
CA ASP A 103 7.55 -3.97 -4.39
C ASP A 103 6.23 -3.79 -5.13
N GLU A 104 5.21 -4.58 -4.79
CA GLU A 104 3.91 -4.49 -5.46
C GLU A 104 3.18 -3.17 -5.12
N LEU A 105 3.16 -2.76 -3.85
CA LEU A 105 2.52 -1.53 -3.39
C LEU A 105 3.15 -0.28 -4.03
N THR A 106 4.48 -0.27 -4.16
CA THR A 106 5.19 0.86 -4.77
C THR A 106 5.01 0.91 -6.29
N ARG A 107 5.16 -0.23 -6.98
CA ARG A 107 5.07 -0.28 -8.45
C ARG A 107 3.65 -0.07 -8.97
N ASN A 108 2.64 -0.63 -8.30
CA ASN A 108 1.30 -0.74 -8.86
C ASN A 108 0.27 0.15 -8.17
N TYR A 109 0.54 0.59 -6.93
CA TYR A 109 -0.48 1.24 -6.08
C TYR A 109 -0.10 2.63 -5.58
N GLY A 110 1.06 3.14 -6.00
CA GLY A 110 1.52 4.50 -5.72
C GLY A 110 2.02 4.71 -4.28
N PHE A 111 2.34 3.63 -3.56
CA PHE A 111 2.94 3.76 -2.23
C PHE A 111 4.39 4.25 -2.34
N LYS A 112 4.88 4.86 -1.28
CA LYS A 112 6.28 5.27 -1.10
C LYS A 112 6.84 4.61 0.15
N GLU A 113 8.06 4.10 0.04
CA GLU A 113 8.82 3.64 1.20
C GLU A 113 9.31 4.85 2.00
N LEU A 114 9.19 4.77 3.32
CA LEU A 114 9.74 5.74 4.25
C LEU A 114 11.18 5.39 4.61
N SER A 115 12.02 6.40 4.85
CA SER A 115 13.35 6.25 5.44
C SER A 115 13.30 5.94 6.95
N ILE A 116 12.39 5.05 7.35
CA ILE A 116 12.18 4.59 8.73
C ILE A 116 12.32 3.07 8.71
N LYS A 117 13.19 2.54 9.58
CA LYS A 117 13.38 1.10 9.73
C LYS A 117 12.83 0.54 11.05
N ASN A 118 12.53 1.41 12.01
CA ASN A 118 11.92 1.02 13.28
C ASN A 118 10.38 0.98 13.13
N PRO A 119 9.72 -0.18 13.25
CA PRO A 119 8.28 -0.32 13.06
C PRO A 119 7.46 0.49 14.08
N TYR A 120 7.99 0.72 15.29
CA TYR A 120 7.35 1.53 16.32
C TYR A 120 7.37 3.04 16.03
N LYS A 121 8.20 3.47 15.08
CA LYS A 121 8.26 4.85 14.58
C LYS A 121 7.44 5.05 13.30
N ALA A 122 6.84 3.99 12.75
CA ALA A 122 5.94 4.12 11.61
C ALA A 122 4.71 4.97 11.98
N PRO A 123 4.21 5.81 11.05
CA PRO A 123 2.95 6.51 11.27
C PRO A 123 1.78 5.51 11.31
N VAL A 124 0.69 5.87 11.99
CA VAL A 124 -0.50 5.01 12.09
C VAL A 124 -1.09 4.78 10.70
N GLY A 125 -1.45 3.54 10.38
CA GLY A 125 -1.92 3.14 9.05
C GLY A 125 -0.81 2.71 8.09
N ALA A 126 0.47 2.98 8.38
CA ALA A 126 1.57 2.53 7.54
C ALA A 126 1.59 1.00 7.40
N VAL A 127 1.88 0.53 6.19
CA VAL A 127 2.11 -0.89 5.92
C VAL A 127 3.57 -1.21 6.19
N ILE A 128 3.83 -2.17 7.07
CA ILE A 128 5.17 -2.61 7.46
C ILE A 128 5.39 -3.99 6.88
N VAL A 129 6.48 -4.17 6.15
CA VAL A 129 6.83 -5.42 5.50
C VAL A 129 8.08 -5.99 6.16
N TYR A 130 7.99 -7.26 6.54
CA TYR A 130 9.07 -8.01 7.16
C TYR A 130 9.56 -9.11 6.23
N GLY A 131 10.88 -9.28 6.18
CA GLY A 131 11.53 -10.36 5.45
C GLY A 131 11.70 -11.62 6.29
N GLY A 132 12.44 -12.58 5.75
CA GLY A 132 12.69 -13.88 6.36
C GLY A 132 12.92 -14.95 5.29
N PRO A 133 13.30 -16.17 5.69
CA PRO A 133 13.44 -17.29 4.76
C PRO A 133 12.08 -17.81 4.23
N ASP A 134 10.98 -17.46 4.90
CA ASP A 134 9.60 -17.84 4.60
C ASP A 134 8.89 -16.78 3.73
N ALA A 135 7.56 -16.85 3.61
CA ALA A 135 6.75 -15.90 2.85
C ALA A 135 6.87 -14.43 3.31
N GLY A 136 7.55 -14.17 4.44
CA GLY A 136 7.61 -12.88 5.11
C GLY A 136 6.36 -12.61 5.94
N HIS A 137 6.26 -11.39 6.47
CA HIS A 137 5.08 -10.93 7.21
C HIS A 137 4.73 -9.49 6.83
N VAL A 138 3.46 -9.12 6.94
CA VAL A 138 3.00 -7.75 6.70
C VAL A 138 2.02 -7.34 7.78
N GLU A 139 2.18 -6.12 8.30
CA GLU A 139 1.30 -5.53 9.30
C GLU A 139 0.90 -4.12 8.90
N ILE A 140 -0.22 -3.64 9.43
CA ILE A 140 -0.58 -2.23 9.46
C ILE A 140 -0.30 -1.71 10.87
N ARG A 141 0.40 -0.58 10.96
CA ARG A 141 0.63 0.10 12.24
C ARG A 141 -0.70 0.63 12.79
N THR A 142 -1.03 0.30 14.03
CA THR A 142 -2.18 0.89 14.76
C THR A 142 -1.69 1.94 15.76
N GLU A 143 -2.58 2.58 16.51
CA GLU A 143 -2.19 3.51 17.59
C GLU A 143 -1.34 2.81 18.66
N SER A 144 -1.81 1.64 19.12
CA SER A 144 -1.27 0.90 20.25
C SER A 144 -0.45 -0.35 19.88
N GLY A 145 -0.38 -0.72 18.61
CA GLY A 145 0.35 -1.91 18.17
C GLY A 145 0.33 -2.12 16.66
N PHE A 146 0.07 -3.35 16.25
CA PHE A 146 0.19 -3.82 14.87
C PHE A 146 -0.98 -4.74 14.58
N VAL A 147 -1.43 -4.74 13.33
CA VAL A 147 -2.54 -5.60 12.92
C VAL A 147 -2.31 -6.19 11.54
N SER A 148 -2.64 -7.45 11.40
CA SER A 148 -2.64 -8.16 10.11
C SER A 148 -3.88 -9.05 10.05
N ASP A 149 -3.70 -10.36 10.06
CA ASP A 149 -4.76 -11.35 10.31
C ASP A 149 -5.06 -11.53 11.81
N PHE A 150 -4.22 -10.98 12.69
CA PHE A 150 -4.43 -10.88 14.13
C PHE A 150 -3.94 -9.53 14.66
N VAL A 151 -4.31 -9.18 15.90
CA VAL A 151 -3.83 -7.97 16.59
C VAL A 151 -2.64 -8.33 17.47
N SER A 152 -1.58 -7.53 17.42
CA SER A 152 -0.39 -7.65 18.27
C SER A 152 -0.02 -6.32 18.93
N PRO A 153 0.31 -6.28 20.22
CA PRO A 153 0.88 -5.07 20.83
C PRO A 153 2.33 -4.82 20.38
N SER A 154 3.04 -5.84 19.91
CA SER A 154 4.45 -5.79 19.52
C SER A 154 4.62 -6.06 18.02
N ALA A 155 5.62 -5.43 17.42
CA ALA A 155 6.00 -5.69 16.03
C ALA A 155 6.42 -7.16 15.87
N TYR A 156 6.16 -7.74 14.69
CA TYR A 156 6.60 -9.10 14.39
C TYR A 156 8.13 -9.23 14.51
N PRO A 157 8.67 -10.29 15.14
CA PRO A 157 10.09 -10.40 15.48
C PRO A 157 10.94 -10.86 14.27
N ARG A 158 10.88 -10.10 13.17
CA ARG A 158 11.64 -10.32 11.93
C ARG A 158 12.27 -9.02 11.43
N PRO A 159 13.27 -9.08 10.54
CA PRO A 159 13.83 -7.89 9.92
C PRO A 159 12.76 -7.12 9.12
N VAL A 160 12.57 -5.85 9.44
CA VAL A 160 11.76 -4.93 8.62
C VAL A 160 12.53 -4.66 7.33
N ILE A 161 11.93 -5.00 6.19
CA ILE A 161 12.51 -4.73 4.87
C ILE A 161 11.96 -3.43 4.27
N GLY A 162 10.79 -2.97 4.70
CA GLY A 162 10.30 -1.63 4.34
C GLY A 162 9.06 -1.21 5.11
N ILE A 163 8.82 0.10 5.14
CA ILE A 163 7.65 0.74 5.75
C ILE A 163 7.05 1.68 4.71
N TYR A 164 5.77 1.53 4.40
CA TYR A 164 5.16 2.14 3.24
C TYR A 164 3.92 2.95 3.62
N VAL A 165 3.80 4.11 3.00
CA VAL A 165 2.61 4.95 3.04
C VAL A 165 2.17 5.30 1.62
N LYS A 166 0.88 5.55 1.45
CA LYS A 166 0.34 6.15 0.23
C LYS A 166 0.32 7.66 0.42
N PRO A 167 0.98 8.45 -0.43
CA PRO A 167 0.87 9.90 -0.39
C PRO A 167 -0.59 10.37 -0.47
N ALA A 168 -0.88 11.51 0.17
CA ALA A 168 -2.18 12.18 0.08
C ALA A 168 -2.33 12.94 -1.25
#